data_AF-A0A6I3U6T0-F1
#
_entry.id   AF-A0A6I3U6T0-F1
#
_cell.length_a   1.000
_cell.length_b   1.000
_cell.length_c   1.000
_cell.angle_alpha   90.00
_cell.angle_beta   90.00
_cell.angle_gamma   90.00
#
_symmetry.space_group_name_H-M   'P 1'
#
loop_
_entity.id
_entity.type
_entity.pdbx_description
1 polymer ?
#
loop_
_entity_poly.entity_id
_entity_poly.type
_entity_poly.pdbx_seq_one_letter_code
_entity_poly.pdbx_strand_id
1 'polypeptide(L)'
;SNGICSLNPQVDRLTQSAIMEIDKHGRVVNYTITQTVIKTSFRMTYSAVNDILAGDEEKRQEFKKIVPSIELMAKLHETLESMREKRGALNFDTSEAKILVDKKGTPVDIVLRQRGV
;
A
#
# COMPACT_ATOMS: atom_id res chain seq x y z
N SER A 1 -6.02 12.76 12.27
CA SER A 1 -7.35 13.00 11.67
C SER A 1 -8.11 11.69 11.68
N ASN A 2 -8.91 11.41 12.71
CA ASN A 2 -9.51 10.08 12.95
C ASN A 2 -11.02 10.01 12.64
N GLY A 3 -11.57 11.10 12.10
CA GLY A 3 -13.01 11.26 11.87
C GLY A 3 -13.41 10.96 10.43
N ILE A 4 -14.07 11.92 9.81
CA ILE A 4 -14.82 11.74 8.55
C ILE A 4 -13.93 11.51 7.31
N CYS A 5 -12.70 12.02 7.32
CA CYS A 5 -11.76 11.89 6.20
C CYS A 5 -10.95 10.58 6.22
N SER A 6 -10.97 9.82 7.32
CA SER A 6 -10.29 8.52 7.38
C SER A 6 -11.14 7.47 6.66
N LEU A 7 -10.51 6.67 5.79
CA LEU A 7 -11.15 5.60 5.02
C LEU A 7 -11.38 4.34 5.87
N ASN A 8 -12.09 4.50 6.98
CA ASN A 8 -12.37 3.43 7.93
C ASN A 8 -13.17 2.30 7.25
N PRO A 9 -12.84 1.03 7.54
CA PRO A 9 -13.49 -0.11 6.90
C PRO A 9 -14.97 -0.19 7.25
N GLN A 10 -15.73 -0.79 6.33
CA GLN A 10 -17.16 -1.13 6.50
C GLN A 10 -18.10 0.06 6.69
N VAL A 11 -17.67 1.29 6.37
CA VAL A 11 -18.51 2.49 6.39
C VAL A 11 -18.30 3.28 5.11
N ASP A 12 -19.38 3.88 4.60
CA ASP A 12 -19.33 4.69 3.38
C ASP A 12 -18.50 5.95 3.59
N ARG A 13 -17.72 6.31 2.57
CA ARG A 13 -16.84 7.47 2.55
C ARG A 13 -16.89 8.18 1.21
N LEU A 14 -17.02 9.50 1.28
CA LEU A 14 -16.89 10.38 0.13
C LEU A 14 -15.41 10.51 -0.23
N THR A 15 -15.08 10.29 -1.49
CA THR A 15 -13.72 10.37 -2.00
C THR A 15 -13.64 11.12 -3.31
N GLN A 16 -12.50 11.77 -3.55
CA GLN A 16 -12.07 12.14 -4.90
C GLN A 16 -11.25 10.97 -5.45
N SER A 17 -11.75 10.27 -6.46
CA SER A 17 -11.07 9.13 -7.05
C SER A 17 -10.37 9.50 -8.36
N ALA A 18 -9.20 8.89 -8.58
CA ALA A 18 -8.56 8.79 -9.88
C ALA A 18 -8.70 7.33 -10.36
N ILE A 19 -9.52 7.12 -11.39
CA ILE A 19 -9.74 5.81 -12.00
C ILE A 19 -8.87 5.77 -13.25
N MET A 20 -7.91 4.85 -13.33
CA MET A 20 -6.90 4.80 -14.38
C MET A 20 -6.90 3.45 -15.09
N GLU A 21 -6.77 3.48 -16.42
CA GLU A 21 -6.45 2.32 -17.24
C GLU A 21 -4.96 2.33 -17.53
N ILE A 22 -4.26 1.26 -17.14
CA ILE A 22 -2.81 1.14 -17.26
C ILE A 22 -2.50 -0.03 -18.20
N ASP A 23 -1.70 0.21 -19.23
CA ASP A 23 -1.28 -0.83 -20.16
C ASP A 23 -0.23 -1.78 -19.53
N LYS A 24 0.10 -2.86 -20.25
CA LYS A 24 1.12 -3.84 -19.84
C LYS A 24 2.53 -3.27 -19.68
N HIS A 25 2.77 -2.04 -20.13
CA HIS A 25 4.04 -1.35 -20.01
C HIS A 25 4.03 -0.31 -18.88
N GLY A 26 2.97 -0.26 -18.07
CA GLY A 26 2.81 0.65 -16.94
C GLY A 26 2.41 2.07 -17.34
N ARG A 27 2.01 2.30 -18.60
CA ARG A 27 1.58 3.62 -19.09
C ARG A 27 0.08 3.79 -18.83
N VAL A 28 -0.30 4.93 -18.27
CA VAL A 28 -1.71 5.33 -18.15
C VAL A 28 -2.21 5.71 -19.54
N VAL A 29 -3.17 4.96 -20.08
CA VAL A 29 -3.75 5.19 -21.41
C VAL A 29 -5.10 5.91 -21.34
N ASN A 30 -5.78 5.85 -20.19
CA ASN A 30 -7.02 6.57 -19.94
C ASN A 30 -7.15 6.86 -18.44
N TYR A 31 -7.81 7.96 -18.08
CA TYR A 31 -8.12 8.26 -16.69
C TYR A 31 -9.37 9.14 -16.53
N THR A 32 -10.02 9.00 -15.39
CA THR A 32 -11.12 9.85 -14.96
C THR A 32 -10.91 10.27 -13.52
N ILE A 33 -10.97 11.58 -13.26
CA ILE A 33 -10.96 12.14 -11.90
C ILE A 33 -12.39 12.54 -11.58
N THR A 34 -13.00 11.90 -10.57
CA THR A 34 -14.40 12.15 -10.22
C THR A 34 -14.69 11.90 -8.74
N GLN A 35 -15.77 12.50 -8.25
CA GLN A 35 -16.27 12.28 -6.90
C GLN A 35 -16.97 10.92 -6.82
N THR A 36 -16.69 10.16 -5.77
CA THR A 36 -17.18 8.79 -5.59
C THR A 36 -17.57 8.54 -4.13
N VAL A 37 -18.34 7.46 -3.92
CA VAL A 37 -18.58 6.87 -2.61
C VAL A 37 -17.90 5.51 -2.58
N ILE A 38 -17.06 5.25 -1.57
CA ILE A 38 -16.44 3.95 -1.37
C ILE A 38 -16.78 3.37 0.00
N LYS A 39 -16.71 2.05 0.12
CA LYS A 39 -16.79 1.32 1.38
C LYS A 39 -15.66 0.29 1.42
N THR A 40 -14.59 0.59 2.16
CA THR A 40 -13.40 -0.27 2.19
C THR A 40 -13.68 -1.57 2.95
N SER A 41 -13.20 -2.70 2.42
CA SER A 41 -13.46 -4.02 3.02
C SER A 41 -12.59 -4.31 4.24
N PHE A 42 -11.31 -3.93 4.18
CA PHE A 42 -10.32 -4.28 5.19
C PHE A 42 -9.44 -3.08 5.53
N ARG A 43 -9.02 -3.02 6.79
CA ARG A 43 -7.88 -2.20 7.21
C ARG A 43 -6.67 -3.12 7.28
N MET A 44 -5.67 -2.85 6.46
CA MET A 44 -4.47 -3.68 6.36
C MET A 44 -3.23 -2.98 6.90
N THR A 45 -2.23 -3.77 7.25
CA THR A 45 -0.87 -3.32 7.58
C THR A 45 0.08 -3.77 6.49
N TYR A 46 1.20 -3.06 6.32
CA TYR A 46 2.27 -3.48 5.41
C TYR A 46 2.76 -4.89 5.72
N SER A 47 2.87 -5.27 7.00
CA SER A 47 3.27 -6.62 7.39
C SER A 47 2.32 -7.67 6.82
N ALA A 48 1.00 -7.49 6.99
CA ALA A 48 0.02 -8.46 6.49
C ALA A 48 0.06 -8.59 4.96
N VAL A 49 0.31 -7.50 4.24
CA VAL A 49 0.46 -7.54 2.78
C VAL A 49 1.74 -8.28 2.38
N ASN A 50 2.86 -8.01 3.06
CA ASN A 50 4.13 -8.71 2.84
C ASN A 50 4.00 -10.21 3.11
N ASP A 51 3.35 -10.60 4.22
CA ASP A 51 3.16 -12.00 4.59
C ASP A 51 2.32 -12.73 3.53
N ILE A 52 1.26 -12.09 3.01
CA ILE A 52 0.44 -12.63 1.90
C ILE A 52 1.28 -12.86 0.63
N LEU A 53 2.15 -11.90 0.28
CA LEU A 53 3.03 -11.98 -0.88
C LEU A 53 4.17 -13.01 -0.68
N ALA A 54 4.60 -13.21 0.56
CA ALA A 54 5.58 -14.24 0.94
C ALA A 54 4.99 -15.66 0.96
N GLY A 55 3.67 -15.81 0.82
CA GLY A 55 3.00 -17.11 0.74
C GLY A 55 2.44 -17.63 2.06
N ASP A 56 2.29 -16.79 3.09
CA ASP A 56 1.72 -17.20 4.37
C ASP A 56 0.27 -17.71 4.20
N GLU A 57 0.04 -18.99 4.48
CA GLU A 57 -1.24 -19.65 4.24
C GLU A 57 -2.36 -19.11 5.14
N GLU A 58 -2.06 -18.77 6.39
CA GLU A 58 -3.03 -18.27 7.37
C GLU A 58 -3.55 -16.89 6.91
N LYS A 59 -2.64 -15.98 6.57
CA LYS A 59 -2.97 -14.63 6.09
C LYS A 59 -3.66 -14.68 4.74
N ARG A 60 -3.21 -15.54 3.82
CA ARG A 60 -3.88 -15.72 2.52
C ARG A 60 -5.29 -16.25 2.67
N GLN A 61 -5.54 -17.11 3.64
CA GLN A 61 -6.88 -17.60 3.93
C GLN A 61 -7.75 -16.52 4.62
N GLU A 62 -7.19 -15.77 5.57
CA GLU A 62 -7.85 -14.63 6.26
C GLU A 62 -8.35 -13.59 5.24
N PHE A 63 -7.50 -13.23 4.28
CA PHE A 63 -7.76 -12.17 3.28
C PHE A 63 -8.12 -12.70 1.89
N LYS A 64 -8.57 -13.97 1.78
CA LYS A 64 -8.77 -14.69 0.51
C LYS A 64 -9.50 -13.90 -0.58
N LYS A 65 -10.49 -13.09 -0.20
CA LYS A 65 -11.30 -12.28 -1.13
C LYS A 65 -10.49 -11.23 -1.90
N ILE A 66 -9.39 -10.74 -1.33
CA ILE A 66 -8.58 -9.65 -1.91
C ILE A 66 -7.18 -10.10 -2.33
N VAL A 67 -6.76 -11.34 -2.02
CA VAL A 67 -5.47 -11.90 -2.45
C VAL A 67 -5.22 -11.70 -3.96
N PRO A 68 -6.19 -11.98 -4.88
CA PRO A 68 -5.97 -11.73 -6.30
C PRO A 68 -5.67 -10.26 -6.64
N SER A 69 -6.31 -9.32 -5.95
CA SER A 69 -6.05 -7.88 -6.13
C SER A 69 -4.67 -7.49 -5.59
N ILE A 70 -4.24 -8.05 -4.46
CA ILE A 70 -2.92 -7.82 -3.89
C ILE A 70 -1.82 -8.30 -4.84
N GLU A 71 -1.95 -9.52 -5.37
CA GLU A 71 -1.00 -10.09 -6.33
C GLU A 71 -0.94 -9.28 -7.64
N LEU A 72 -2.09 -8.78 -8.11
CA LEU A 72 -2.13 -7.90 -9.29
C LEU A 72 -1.44 -6.56 -9.02
N MET A 73 -1.62 -5.98 -7.82
CA MET A 73 -0.95 -4.74 -7.44
C MET A 73 0.56 -4.91 -7.29
N ALA A 74 1.04 -6.07 -6.82
CA ALA A 74 2.47 -6.39 -6.79
C ALA A 74 3.07 -6.44 -8.21
N LYS A 75 2.40 -7.10 -9.16
CA LYS A 75 2.83 -7.12 -10.58
C LYS A 75 2.83 -5.73 -11.21
N LEU A 76 1.83 -4.92 -10.89
CA LEU A 76 1.78 -3.52 -11.33
C LEU A 76 2.95 -2.72 -10.74
N HIS A 77 3.24 -2.91 -9.45
CA HIS A 77 4.39 -2.29 -8.78
C HIS A 77 5.70 -2.63 -9.50
N GLU A 78 5.97 -3.91 -9.77
CA GLU A 78 7.18 -4.34 -10.50
C GLU A 78 7.32 -3.64 -11.87
N THR A 79 6.19 -3.52 -12.58
CA THR A 79 6.14 -2.85 -13.90
C THR A 79 6.49 -1.35 -13.76
N LEU A 80 5.85 -0.67 -12.80
CA LEU A 80 6.06 0.76 -12.56
C LEU A 80 7.47 1.05 -12.04
N GLU A 81 8.02 0.19 -11.19
CA GLU A 81 9.38 0.32 -10.67
C GLU A 81 10.41 0.15 -11.78
N SER A 82 10.25 -0.85 -12.66
CA SER A 82 11.11 -1.01 -13.83
C SER A 82 11.08 0.21 -14.75
N MET A 83 9.92 0.86 -14.92
CA MET A 83 9.85 2.13 -15.67
C MET A 83 10.59 3.26 -14.97
N ARG A 84 10.49 3.33 -13.63
CA ARG A 84 11.14 4.35 -12.80
C ARG A 84 12.66 4.23 -12.90
N GLU A 85 13.19 3.01 -12.80
CA GLU A 85 14.61 2.70 -12.98
C GLU A 85 15.11 3.07 -14.39
N LYS A 86 14.38 2.66 -15.44
CA LYS A 86 14.72 3.00 -16.85
C LYS A 86 14.75 4.50 -17.11
N ARG A 87 14.00 5.29 -16.35
CA ARG A 87 14.03 6.77 -16.42
C ARG A 87 15.25 7.38 -15.71
N GLY A 88 16.09 6.56 -15.09
CA GLY A 88 17.28 7.00 -14.34
C GLY A 88 16.95 7.53 -12.95
N ALA A 89 15.84 7.09 -12.35
CA ALA A 89 15.53 7.48 -10.98
C ALA A 89 16.59 6.90 -10.03
N LEU A 90 17.20 7.78 -9.23
CA LEU A 90 18.08 7.37 -8.17
C LEU A 90 17.25 6.75 -7.05
N ASN A 91 17.51 5.48 -6.73
CA ASN A 91 16.93 4.84 -5.56
C ASN A 91 17.94 4.95 -4.41
N PHE A 92 17.72 5.92 -3.53
CA PHE A 92 18.48 6.00 -2.29
C PHE A 92 17.86 5.03 -1.29
N ASP A 93 18.46 3.85 -1.13
CA ASP A 93 18.21 3.00 0.03
C ASP A 93 18.83 3.66 1.27
N THR A 94 18.18 4.71 1.77
CA THR A 94 18.51 5.27 3.06
C THR A 94 17.86 4.40 4.12
N SER A 95 18.69 3.74 4.93
CA SER A 95 18.24 3.05 6.13
C SER A 95 17.62 4.06 7.10
N GLU A 96 16.31 4.20 7.07
CA GLU A 96 15.58 5.10 7.97
C GLU A 96 15.58 4.54 9.40
N ALA A 97 15.85 5.39 10.39
CA ALA A 97 15.74 5.02 11.79
C ALA A 97 14.27 5.06 12.26
N LYS A 98 13.82 4.04 12.97
CA LYS A 98 12.53 3.97 13.66
C LYS A 98 12.77 4.06 15.17
N ILE A 99 12.30 5.14 15.78
CA ILE A 99 12.40 5.36 17.23
C ILE A 99 11.24 4.66 17.92
N LEU A 100 11.54 3.78 18.87
CA LEU A 100 10.55 3.17 19.76
C LEU A 100 10.39 4.07 20.98
N VAL A 101 9.14 4.37 21.35
CA VAL A 101 8.81 5.23 22.50
C VAL A 101 7.97 4.47 23.53
N ASP A 102 8.16 4.80 24.80
CA ASP A 102 7.33 4.29 25.90
C ASP A 102 5.95 4.98 25.95
N LYS A 103 5.11 4.58 26.92
CA LYS A 103 3.77 5.17 27.12
C LYS A 103 3.79 6.67 27.45
N LYS A 104 4.92 7.20 27.93
CA LYS A 104 5.11 8.63 28.24
C LYS A 104 5.70 9.41 27.05
N GLY A 105 5.98 8.73 25.93
CA GLY A 105 6.60 9.31 24.74
C GLY A 105 8.13 9.40 24.81
N THR A 106 8.76 8.77 25.81
CA THR A 106 10.21 8.76 25.97
C THR A 106 10.83 7.75 25.01
N PRO A 107 11.85 8.12 24.21
CA PRO A 107 12.58 7.16 23.38
C PRO A 107 13.23 6.07 24.23
N VAL A 108 13.00 4.81 23.88
CA VAL A 108 13.58 3.64 24.55
C VAL A 108 14.53 2.86 23.64
N ASP A 109 14.42 3.00 22.32
CA ASP A 109 15.26 2.27 21.37
C ASP A 109 15.22 2.93 19.97
N ILE A 110 16.23 2.60 19.14
CA ILE A 110 16.31 3.02 17.73
C ILE A 110 16.62 1.77 16.89
N VAL A 111 15.68 1.39 16.03
CA VAL A 111 15.81 0.23 15.14
C VAL A 111 15.81 0.67 13.68
N LEU A 112 16.45 -0.13 12.80
CA LEU A 112 16.38 0.12 11.37
C LEU A 112 14.98 -0.19 10.84
N ARG A 113 14.42 0.72 10.03
CA ARG A 113 13.12 0.52 9.39
C ARG A 113 13.29 -0.40 8.19
N GLN A 114 12.66 -1.57 8.24
CA GLN A 114 12.54 -2.45 7.07
C GLN A 114 11.44 -1.90 6.13
N ARG A 115 11.77 -1.74 4.85
CA ARG A 115 10.78 -1.52 3.79
C ARG A 115 10.25 -2.87 3.32
N GLY A 116 8.92 -2.95 3.14
CA GLY A 116 8.29 -4.10 2.51
C GLY A 116 8.48 -4.08 1.00
N VAL A 117 7.85 -5.06 0.34
CA VAL A 117 7.68 -5.07 -1.13
C VAL A 117 6.68 -3.98 -1.53
#